data_AF-A0A1S3J1T0-F1
#
_entry.id   AF-A0A1S3J1T0-F1
#
_cell.length_a   1.000
_cell.length_b   1.000
_cell.length_c   1.000
_cell.angle_alpha   90.00
_cell.angle_beta   90.00
_cell.angle_gamma   90.00
#
_symmetry.space_group_name_H-M   'P 1'
#
loop_
_entity.id
_entity.type
_entity.pdbx_description
1 polymer ?
#
loop_
_entity_poly.entity_id
_entity_poly.type
_entity_poly.pdbx_seq_one_letter_code
_entity_poly.pdbx_strand_id
1 'polypeptide(L)'
;MPKAKKKTQRPQRSSQAESSDEEVEATQSLTQAQRAVSNFSQADIQKKVTELVQYILIADQKKIPIKKKEINRHVLKEMSKSFPILIKKAEEQLQYVFGFKLQTETTGKQTSYMLVNAIDLNEDEPHLKWSPEENAKTGLLMIILSLIFMEGNVVPDTKLWHTLKRLGVDSEKNHEVFGDVKKLVTQEFVRQAYLEYVRQPNTDPPSFEFRWGSRAQAETTKRNVLEFVCQIYGREVDDVDSPEYGNCVPMELTKWTSQYQDVVRSEMEGPNVSHNEDSS
;
A
#
# COMPACT_ATOMS: atom_id res chain seq x y z
N MET A 1 -23.30 46.25 47.09
CA MET A 1 -23.86 45.93 45.75
C MET A 1 -23.49 47.05 44.81
N PRO A 2 -22.73 46.79 43.72
CA PRO A 2 -23.33 46.45 42.42
C PRO A 2 -22.59 45.32 41.66
N LYS A 3 -23.25 44.82 40.60
CA LYS A 3 -23.04 43.56 39.90
C LYS A 3 -22.19 43.69 38.62
N ALA A 4 -21.46 42.60 38.38
CA ALA A 4 -21.18 41.90 37.10
C ALA A 4 -20.43 42.63 35.96
N LYS A 5 -19.20 42.17 35.72
CA LYS A 5 -18.39 42.39 34.50
C LYS A 5 -18.89 41.50 33.35
N LYS A 6 -19.22 42.10 32.20
CA LYS A 6 -19.53 41.41 30.93
C LYS A 6 -18.24 40.80 30.34
N LYS A 7 -18.21 39.48 30.18
CA LYS A 7 -17.21 38.76 29.38
C LYS A 7 -17.58 38.86 27.90
N THR A 8 -16.69 39.46 27.11
CA THR A 8 -16.78 39.48 25.64
C THR A 8 -16.31 38.12 25.12
N GLN A 9 -17.25 37.30 24.61
CA GLN A 9 -16.95 36.07 23.88
C GLN A 9 -16.51 36.40 22.45
N ARG A 10 -15.37 35.83 22.06
CA ARG A 10 -14.81 35.83 20.72
C ARG A 10 -15.38 34.60 19.99
N PRO A 11 -15.98 34.72 18.79
CA PRO A 11 -16.62 33.57 18.16
C PRO A 11 -15.58 32.54 17.72
N GLN A 12 -15.83 31.27 18.09
CA GLN A 12 -15.09 30.11 17.60
C GLN A 12 -15.35 29.96 16.09
N ARG A 13 -14.28 29.93 15.32
CA ARG A 13 -14.28 29.67 13.88
C ARG A 13 -14.59 28.18 13.69
N SER A 14 -15.76 27.90 13.11
CA SER A 14 -16.23 26.56 12.74
C SER A 14 -15.24 25.88 11.78
N SER A 15 -14.88 24.64 12.10
CA SER A 15 -14.04 23.72 11.33
C SER A 15 -14.84 22.95 10.26
N GLN A 16 -15.76 23.63 9.56
CA GLN A 16 -16.60 23.04 8.50
C GLN A 16 -16.26 23.52 7.09
N ALA A 17 -15.22 24.34 6.90
CA ALA A 17 -14.89 24.92 5.59
C ALA A 17 -13.99 24.04 4.71
N GLU A 18 -13.31 23.02 5.24
CA GLU A 18 -12.34 22.25 4.44
C GLU A 18 -12.98 21.14 3.59
N SER A 19 -14.16 20.65 3.97
CA SER A 19 -14.87 19.61 3.21
C SER A 19 -15.58 20.15 1.97
N SER A 20 -16.04 21.41 2.00
CA SER A 20 -16.79 21.98 0.88
C SER A 20 -15.90 22.39 -0.29
N ASP A 21 -14.68 22.87 -0.02
CA ASP A 21 -13.77 23.37 -1.05
C ASP A 21 -13.20 22.23 -1.93
N GLU A 22 -12.89 21.06 -1.35
CA GLU A 22 -12.42 19.90 -2.12
C GLU A 22 -13.50 19.32 -3.05
N GLU A 23 -14.77 19.30 -2.61
CA GLU A 23 -15.88 18.82 -3.43
C GLU A 23 -16.21 19.76 -4.60
N VAL A 24 -16.15 21.09 -4.40
CA VAL A 24 -16.33 22.03 -5.53
C VAL A 24 -15.15 22.01 -6.49
N GLU A 25 -13.92 21.82 -6.02
CA GLU A 25 -12.75 21.74 -6.90
C GLU A 25 -12.74 20.42 -7.71
N ALA A 26 -13.10 19.30 -7.09
CA ALA A 26 -13.27 18.01 -7.75
C ALA A 26 -14.37 18.06 -8.84
N THR A 27 -15.53 18.62 -8.51
CA THR A 27 -16.67 18.73 -9.46
C THR A 27 -16.37 19.66 -10.63
N GLN A 28 -15.70 20.80 -10.41
CA GLN A 28 -15.24 21.70 -11.48
C GLN A 28 -14.19 21.03 -12.39
N SER A 29 -13.26 20.28 -11.81
CA SER A 29 -12.24 19.56 -12.57
C SER A 29 -12.84 18.49 -13.49
N LEU A 30 -13.89 17.79 -13.02
CA LEU A 30 -14.63 16.80 -13.80
C LEU A 30 -15.41 17.43 -14.95
N THR A 31 -16.06 18.57 -14.74
CA THR A 31 -16.79 19.28 -15.82
C THR A 31 -15.84 19.77 -16.91
N GLN A 32 -14.64 20.23 -16.54
CA GLN A 32 -13.62 20.62 -17.50
C GLN A 32 -13.09 19.43 -18.30
N ALA A 33 -12.86 18.29 -17.63
CA ALA A 33 -12.44 17.06 -18.29
C ALA A 33 -13.49 16.54 -19.30
N GLN A 34 -14.78 16.61 -18.94
CA GLN A 34 -15.88 16.22 -19.84
C GLN A 34 -15.89 17.04 -21.14
N ARG A 35 -15.73 18.38 -21.03
CA ARG A 35 -15.62 19.25 -22.21
C ARG A 35 -14.35 19.00 -23.03
N ALA A 36 -13.26 18.61 -22.38
CA ALA A 36 -12.03 18.26 -23.10
C ALA A 36 -12.18 16.95 -23.88
N VAL A 37 -12.84 15.94 -23.30
CA VAL A 37 -13.13 14.66 -23.94
C VAL A 37 -14.10 14.80 -25.12
N SER A 38 -15.10 15.68 -25.03
CA SER A 38 -16.10 15.85 -26.10
C SER A 38 -15.52 16.36 -27.43
N ASN A 39 -14.29 16.89 -27.42
CA ASN A 39 -13.59 17.33 -28.63
C ASN A 39 -13.00 16.17 -29.44
N PHE A 40 -13.04 14.94 -28.92
CA PHE A 40 -12.45 13.76 -29.55
C PHE A 40 -13.52 12.72 -29.91
N SER A 41 -13.25 11.93 -30.96
CA SER A 41 -14.15 10.84 -31.33
C SER A 41 -14.10 9.71 -30.29
N GLN A 42 -15.16 8.91 -30.21
CA GLN A 42 -15.16 7.72 -29.34
C GLN A 42 -14.05 6.73 -29.72
N ALA A 43 -13.71 6.61 -31.00
CA ALA A 43 -12.61 5.76 -31.46
C ALA A 43 -11.25 6.25 -30.94
N ASP A 44 -11.00 7.56 -30.95
CA ASP A 44 -9.76 8.15 -30.44
C ASP A 44 -9.64 7.98 -28.93
N ILE A 45 -10.75 8.17 -28.21
CA ILE A 45 -10.83 7.95 -26.76
C ILE A 45 -10.50 6.49 -26.45
N GLN A 46 -11.12 5.54 -27.15
CA GLN A 46 -10.89 4.12 -26.91
C GLN A 46 -9.45 3.72 -27.20
N LYS A 47 -8.89 4.18 -28.32
CA LYS A 47 -7.47 3.98 -28.66
C LYS A 47 -6.56 4.50 -27.54
N LYS A 48 -6.86 5.69 -27.01
CA LYS A 48 -6.07 6.29 -25.93
C LYS A 48 -6.18 5.52 -24.61
N VAL A 49 -7.36 5.00 -24.29
CA VAL A 49 -7.57 4.12 -23.13
C VAL A 49 -6.73 2.84 -23.29
N THR A 50 -6.73 2.21 -24.46
CA THR A 50 -5.91 1.02 -24.71
C THR A 50 -4.41 1.30 -24.60
N GLU A 51 -3.92 2.41 -25.16
CA GLU A 51 -2.53 2.85 -25.00
C GLU A 51 -2.18 3.10 -23.52
N LEU A 52 -3.11 3.67 -22.75
CA LEU A 52 -2.94 3.91 -21.31
C LEU A 52 -2.86 2.61 -20.52
N VAL A 53 -3.75 1.66 -20.77
CA VAL A 53 -3.74 0.33 -20.14
C VAL A 53 -2.42 -0.39 -20.42
N GLN A 54 -1.99 -0.43 -21.69
CA GLN A 54 -0.70 -1.03 -22.08
C GLN A 54 0.48 -0.37 -21.37
N TYR A 55 0.51 0.96 -21.31
CA TYR A 55 1.55 1.69 -20.61
C TYR A 55 1.59 1.34 -19.12
N ILE A 56 0.43 1.30 -18.45
CA ILE A 56 0.34 0.99 -17.01
C ILE A 56 0.85 -0.43 -16.73
N LEU A 57 0.45 -1.42 -17.54
CA LEU A 57 0.90 -2.81 -17.40
C LEU A 57 2.42 -2.95 -17.56
N ILE A 58 3.00 -2.26 -18.55
CA ILE A 58 4.46 -2.27 -18.78
C ILE A 58 5.18 -1.55 -17.63
N ALA A 59 4.66 -0.41 -17.17
CA ALA A 59 5.28 0.36 -16.11
C ALA A 59 5.25 -0.38 -14.75
N ASP A 60 4.21 -1.17 -14.48
CA ASP A 60 4.11 -1.94 -13.22
C ASP A 60 5.07 -3.14 -13.15
N GLN A 61 5.69 -3.57 -14.26
CA GLN A 61 6.71 -4.63 -14.22
C GLN A 61 7.87 -4.31 -13.28
N LYS A 62 8.19 -3.02 -13.09
CA LYS A 62 9.24 -2.58 -12.15
C LYS A 62 8.71 -2.32 -10.73
N LYS A 63 7.40 -2.46 -10.52
CA LYS A 63 6.69 -2.19 -9.26
C LYS A 63 6.93 -0.77 -8.72
N ILE A 64 7.23 0.20 -9.59
CA ILE A 64 7.41 1.61 -9.20
C ILE A 64 6.07 2.32 -9.33
N PRO A 65 5.61 3.08 -8.32
CA PRO A 65 4.41 3.90 -8.44
C PRO A 65 4.48 4.86 -9.63
N ILE A 66 3.46 4.80 -10.50
CA ILE A 66 3.38 5.51 -11.76
C ILE A 66 2.85 6.92 -11.50
N LYS A 67 3.61 7.95 -11.84
CA LYS A 67 3.20 9.34 -11.56
C LYS A 67 2.23 9.84 -12.63
N LYS A 68 1.19 10.59 -12.23
CA LYS A 68 0.26 11.25 -13.17
C LYS A 68 0.97 12.03 -14.28
N LYS A 69 2.06 12.74 -13.92
CA LYS A 69 2.86 13.52 -14.88
C LYS A 69 3.52 12.66 -15.96
N GLU A 70 3.90 11.42 -15.65
CA GLU A 70 4.54 10.49 -16.60
C GLU A 70 3.50 9.93 -17.56
N ILE A 71 2.31 9.57 -17.07
CA ILE A 71 1.16 9.19 -17.90
C ILE A 71 0.83 10.32 -18.88
N ASN A 72 0.73 11.55 -18.38
CA ASN A 72 0.44 12.71 -19.21
C ASN A 72 1.51 12.94 -20.28
N ARG A 73 2.79 12.76 -19.95
CA ARG A 73 3.90 12.97 -20.87
C ARG A 73 4.00 11.88 -21.94
N HIS A 74 3.87 10.61 -21.56
CA HIS A 74 4.14 9.49 -22.47
C HIS A 74 2.90 9.08 -23.28
N VAL A 75 1.71 9.16 -22.71
CA VAL A 75 0.47 8.62 -23.31
C VAL A 75 -0.48 9.72 -23.75
N LEU A 76 -0.95 10.55 -22.80
CA LEU A 76 -2.07 11.45 -23.05
C LEU A 76 -1.71 12.65 -23.90
N LYS A 77 -0.56 13.27 -23.66
CA LYS A 77 -0.04 14.45 -24.38
C LYS A 77 -1.12 15.54 -24.48
N GLU A 78 -1.71 15.71 -25.67
CA GLU A 78 -2.76 16.68 -25.98
C GLU A 78 -4.08 16.41 -25.24
N MET A 79 -4.36 15.14 -24.90
CA MET A 79 -5.53 14.72 -24.12
C MET A 79 -5.31 14.76 -22.60
N SER A 80 -4.26 15.43 -22.12
CA SER A 80 -3.95 15.51 -20.67
C SER A 80 -5.08 16.12 -19.84
N LYS A 81 -5.87 17.05 -20.41
CA LYS A 81 -7.07 17.63 -19.74
C LYS A 81 -8.20 16.61 -19.54
N SER A 82 -8.22 15.56 -20.36
CA SER A 82 -9.18 14.47 -20.31
C SER A 82 -8.77 13.35 -19.34
N PHE A 83 -7.64 13.50 -18.64
CA PHE A 83 -7.08 12.48 -17.75
C PHE A 83 -8.10 11.85 -16.80
N PRO A 84 -8.94 12.59 -16.04
CA PRO A 84 -9.85 11.99 -15.06
C PRO A 84 -10.84 10.99 -15.66
N ILE A 85 -11.24 11.19 -16.92
CA ILE A 85 -12.16 10.28 -17.62
C ILE A 85 -11.40 9.09 -18.20
N LEU A 86 -10.22 9.33 -18.78
CA LEU A 86 -9.41 8.29 -19.40
C LEU A 86 -8.85 7.31 -18.36
N ILE A 87 -8.41 7.80 -17.21
CA ILE A 87 -7.89 6.93 -16.15
C ILE A 87 -8.98 6.03 -15.56
N LYS A 88 -10.21 6.56 -15.37
CA LYS A 88 -11.34 5.78 -14.88
C LYS A 88 -11.73 4.67 -15.86
N LYS A 89 -11.78 4.98 -17.16
CA LYS A 89 -12.01 3.95 -18.20
C LYS A 89 -10.90 2.91 -18.24
N ALA A 90 -9.65 3.33 -18.05
CA ALA A 90 -8.51 2.41 -17.99
C ALA A 90 -8.56 1.51 -16.74
N GLU A 91 -8.92 2.06 -15.58
CA GLU A 91 -9.15 1.30 -14.34
C GLU A 91 -10.23 0.23 -14.53
N GLU A 92 -11.39 0.60 -15.10
CA GLU A 92 -12.47 -0.34 -15.43
C GLU A 92 -11.97 -1.49 -16.34
N GLN A 93 -11.16 -1.17 -17.36
CA GLN A 93 -10.59 -2.19 -18.25
C GLN A 93 -9.51 -3.05 -17.56
N LEU A 94 -8.65 -2.47 -16.75
CA LEU A 94 -7.64 -3.20 -15.96
C LEU A 94 -8.30 -4.21 -15.02
N GLN A 95 -9.40 -3.80 -14.39
CA GLN A 95 -10.13 -4.67 -13.48
C GLN A 95 -10.89 -5.77 -14.23
N TYR A 96 -11.66 -5.41 -15.25
CA TYR A 96 -12.55 -6.36 -15.93
C TYR A 96 -11.79 -7.36 -16.83
N VAL A 97 -10.74 -6.91 -17.53
CA VAL A 97 -10.03 -7.74 -18.51
C VAL A 97 -8.81 -8.43 -17.90
N PHE A 98 -8.08 -7.74 -17.01
CA PHE A 98 -6.80 -8.23 -16.48
C PHE A 98 -6.86 -8.62 -15.00
N GLY A 99 -7.96 -8.32 -14.30
CA GLY A 99 -8.07 -8.60 -12.88
C GLY A 99 -7.16 -7.75 -11.98
N PHE A 100 -6.72 -6.59 -12.45
CA PHE A 100 -5.93 -5.66 -11.64
C PHE A 100 -6.77 -4.50 -11.14
N LYS A 101 -6.62 -4.16 -9.86
CA LYS A 101 -7.14 -2.93 -9.29
C LYS A 101 -6.08 -1.84 -9.39
N LEU A 102 -6.46 -0.67 -9.90
CA LEU A 102 -5.59 0.50 -9.93
C LEU A 102 -5.72 1.26 -8.61
N GLN A 103 -4.71 1.19 -7.75
CA GLN A 103 -4.73 1.91 -6.49
C GLN A 103 -4.07 3.28 -6.64
N THR A 104 -4.68 4.29 -6.03
CA THR A 104 -4.18 5.66 -6.01
C THR A 104 -3.50 5.95 -4.68
N GLU A 105 -2.29 6.49 -4.73
CA GLU A 105 -1.55 6.99 -3.58
C GLU A 105 -1.35 8.50 -3.71
N THR A 106 -1.73 9.25 -2.68
CA THR A 106 -1.57 10.71 -2.63
C THR A 106 -0.57 11.06 -1.52
N THR A 107 0.63 11.48 -1.92
CA THR A 107 1.66 12.00 -1.00
C THR A 107 1.70 13.52 -1.12
N GLY A 108 1.01 14.22 -0.21
CA GLY A 108 0.84 15.66 -0.27
C GLY A 108 0.13 16.09 -1.57
N LYS A 109 0.79 16.84 -2.43
CA LYS A 109 0.23 17.30 -3.73
C LYS A 109 0.49 16.35 -4.91
N GLN A 110 1.21 15.24 -4.68
CA GLN A 110 1.59 14.31 -5.74
C GLN A 110 0.67 13.08 -5.71
N THR A 111 0.08 12.77 -6.85
CA THR A 111 -0.72 11.55 -7.06
C THR A 111 0.08 10.55 -7.89
N SER A 112 0.16 9.33 -7.39
CA SER A 112 0.75 8.19 -8.09
C SER A 112 -0.21 6.99 -8.09
N TYR A 113 0.06 6.05 -8.97
CA TYR A 113 -0.79 4.89 -9.22
C TYR A 113 0.02 3.61 -9.15
N MET A 114 -0.56 2.53 -8.63
CA MET A 114 0.04 1.20 -8.63
C MET A 114 -1.00 0.15 -8.98
N LEU A 115 -0.58 -0.95 -9.62
CA LEU A 115 -1.46 -2.08 -9.83
C LEU A 115 -1.37 -3.03 -8.65
N VAL A 116 -2.53 -3.43 -8.16
CA VAL A 116 -2.69 -4.46 -7.14
C VAL A 116 -3.44 -5.61 -7.80
N ASN A 117 -2.94 -6.83 -7.64
CA ASN A 117 -3.65 -8.00 -8.12
C ASN A 117 -4.98 -8.13 -7.36
N ALA A 118 -6.09 -8.13 -8.08
CA ALA A 118 -7.42 -8.29 -7.49
C ALA A 118 -7.93 -9.73 -7.62
N ILE A 119 -7.20 -10.60 -8.33
CA ILE A 119 -7.48 -12.03 -8.39
C ILE A 119 -6.68 -12.70 -7.28
N ASP A 120 -7.40 -13.34 -6.37
CA ASP A 120 -6.81 -14.29 -5.42
C ASP A 120 -6.40 -15.52 -6.23
N LEU A 121 -5.13 -15.56 -6.63
CA LEU A 121 -4.59 -16.71 -7.34
C LEU A 121 -4.36 -17.79 -6.29
N ASN A 122 -5.28 -18.76 -6.24
CA ASN A 122 -5.03 -20.03 -5.56
C ASN A 122 -3.65 -20.56 -6.01
N GLU A 123 -2.85 -21.03 -5.07
CA GLU A 123 -1.44 -21.38 -5.21
C GLU A 123 -1.14 -22.46 -6.29
N ASP A 124 -2.19 -23.09 -6.84
CA ASP A 124 -2.08 -24.34 -7.60
C ASP A 124 -1.67 -24.20 -9.08
N GLU A 125 -1.67 -23.00 -9.69
CA GLU A 125 -1.08 -22.83 -11.04
C GLU A 125 -0.41 -21.44 -11.23
N PRO A 126 0.92 -21.33 -11.04
CA PRO A 126 1.64 -20.11 -11.40
C PRO A 126 1.77 -20.02 -12.93
N HIS A 127 0.76 -19.43 -13.58
CA HIS A 127 0.83 -19.08 -15.01
C HIS A 127 1.91 -18.02 -15.32
N LEU A 128 2.45 -17.35 -14.30
CA LEU A 128 3.64 -16.49 -14.37
C LEU A 128 4.83 -17.14 -13.64
N LYS A 129 5.83 -17.58 -14.40
CA LYS A 129 7.13 -17.99 -13.85
C LYS A 129 8.06 -16.79 -13.75
N TRP A 130 8.15 -16.21 -12.56
CA TRP A 130 9.20 -15.24 -12.25
C TRP A 130 10.57 -15.92 -12.20
N SER A 131 11.64 -15.15 -12.42
CA SER A 131 12.99 -15.68 -12.30
C SER A 131 13.27 -16.14 -10.85
N PRO A 132 14.17 -17.11 -10.65
CA PRO A 132 14.58 -17.52 -9.30
C PRO A 132 15.08 -16.35 -8.44
N GLU A 133 15.72 -15.36 -9.07
CA GLU A 133 16.18 -14.14 -8.42
C GLU A 133 15.03 -13.25 -7.94
N GLU A 134 14.01 -13.04 -8.78
CA GLU A 134 12.80 -12.27 -8.40
C GLU A 134 12.03 -12.96 -7.28
N ASN A 135 11.87 -14.27 -7.35
CA ASN A 135 11.25 -15.06 -6.27
C ASN A 135 12.05 -14.94 -4.97
N ALA A 136 13.38 -15.01 -5.03
CA ALA A 136 14.22 -14.84 -3.85
C ALA A 136 14.08 -13.43 -3.25
N LYS A 137 14.03 -12.38 -4.08
CA LYS A 137 13.81 -11.00 -3.63
C LYS A 137 12.43 -10.83 -2.98
N THR A 138 11.38 -11.42 -3.55
CA THR A 138 10.05 -11.45 -2.95
C THR A 138 10.06 -12.19 -1.61
N GLY A 139 10.74 -13.32 -1.51
CA GLY A 139 10.90 -14.04 -0.24
C GLY A 139 11.61 -13.21 0.83
N LEU A 140 12.72 -12.54 0.47
CA LEU A 140 13.42 -11.63 1.38
C LEU A 140 12.52 -10.45 1.81
N LEU A 141 11.75 -9.88 0.88
CA LEU A 141 10.79 -8.84 1.19
C LEU A 141 9.74 -9.32 2.20
N MET A 142 9.16 -10.51 2.00
CA MET A 142 8.18 -11.10 2.93
C MET A 142 8.77 -11.30 4.33
N ILE A 143 10.03 -11.75 4.42
CA ILE A 143 10.75 -11.85 5.71
C ILE A 143 10.87 -10.47 6.38
N ILE A 144 11.26 -9.43 5.64
CA ILE A 144 11.42 -8.08 6.19
C ILE A 144 10.06 -7.52 6.65
N LEU A 145 9.00 -7.66 5.84
CA LEU A 145 7.65 -7.23 6.22
C LEU A 145 7.18 -7.95 7.48
N SER A 146 7.47 -9.25 7.60
CA SER A 146 7.21 -10.05 8.81
C SER A 146 7.95 -9.50 10.03
N LEU A 147 9.25 -9.19 9.90
CA LEU A 147 10.06 -8.62 10.98
C LEU A 147 9.52 -7.28 11.45
N ILE A 148 9.14 -6.39 10.53
CA ILE A 148 8.55 -5.09 10.85
C ILE A 148 7.21 -5.27 11.56
N PHE A 149 6.36 -6.17 11.06
CA PHE A 149 5.06 -6.46 11.66
C PHE A 149 5.23 -7.00 13.09
N MET A 150 6.14 -7.96 13.29
CA MET A 150 6.43 -8.55 14.60
C MET A 150 6.95 -7.53 15.62
N GLU A 151 7.66 -6.49 15.19
CA GLU A 151 8.18 -5.42 16.05
C GLU A 151 7.14 -4.32 16.37
N GLY A 152 5.88 -4.49 15.96
CA GLY A 152 4.83 -3.49 16.18
C GLY A 152 4.73 -2.44 15.07
N ASN A 153 5.01 -2.86 13.81
CA ASN A 153 4.95 -2.08 12.57
C ASN A 153 6.10 -1.06 12.35
N VAL A 154 7.05 -0.97 13.29
CA VAL A 154 8.22 -0.10 13.17
C VAL A 154 9.44 -0.84 13.70
N VAL A 155 10.54 -0.86 12.94
CA VAL A 155 11.80 -1.46 13.40
C VAL A 155 12.97 -0.51 13.14
N PRO A 156 13.86 -0.26 14.12
CA PRO A 156 15.11 0.45 13.89
C PRO A 156 15.99 -0.30 12.87
N ASP A 157 16.67 0.44 12.00
CA ASP A 157 17.52 -0.13 10.96
C ASP A 157 18.59 -1.08 11.53
N THR A 158 19.24 -0.69 12.62
CA THR A 158 20.22 -1.49 13.38
C THR A 158 19.70 -2.87 13.76
N LYS A 159 18.45 -2.93 14.26
CA LYS A 159 17.81 -4.19 14.66
C LYS A 159 17.45 -5.05 13.45
N LEU A 160 16.96 -4.43 12.38
CA LEU A 160 16.68 -5.14 11.13
C LEU A 160 17.95 -5.78 10.56
N TRP A 161 19.03 -5.00 10.42
CA TRP A 161 20.30 -5.48 9.86
C TRP A 161 20.94 -6.58 10.70
N HIS A 162 20.91 -6.45 12.03
CA HIS A 162 21.40 -7.49 12.92
C HIS A 162 20.60 -8.80 12.76
N THR A 163 19.28 -8.71 12.58
CA THR A 163 18.41 -9.87 12.40
C THR A 163 18.63 -10.53 11.03
N LEU A 164 18.71 -9.75 9.96
CA LEU A 164 19.03 -10.25 8.62
C LEU A 164 20.40 -10.94 8.57
N LYS A 165 21.39 -10.39 9.28
CA LYS A 165 22.73 -11.01 9.38
C LYS A 165 22.70 -12.38 10.04
N ARG A 166 21.87 -12.58 11.07
CA ARG A 166 21.66 -13.88 11.71
C ARG A 166 20.98 -14.90 10.78
N LEU A 167 20.18 -14.41 9.83
CA LEU A 167 19.55 -15.22 8.79
C LEU A 167 20.48 -15.44 7.57
N GLY A 168 21.75 -15.02 7.66
CA GLY A 168 22.75 -15.23 6.61
C GLY A 168 22.83 -14.10 5.57
N VAL A 169 22.07 -13.02 5.73
CA VAL A 169 22.03 -11.88 4.80
C VAL A 169 22.79 -10.70 5.41
N ASP A 170 24.06 -10.52 5.00
CA ASP A 170 24.92 -9.42 5.47
C ASP A 170 24.82 -8.19 4.56
N SER A 171 24.51 -7.01 5.13
CA SER A 171 24.37 -5.76 4.39
C SER A 171 25.70 -5.14 3.94
N GLU A 172 26.80 -5.56 4.55
CA GLU A 172 28.14 -5.01 4.29
C GLU A 172 28.89 -5.80 3.20
N LYS A 173 28.28 -6.86 2.65
CA LYS A 173 28.85 -7.71 1.61
C LYS A 173 27.87 -7.85 0.45
N ASN A 174 28.40 -8.07 -0.75
CA ASN A 174 27.57 -8.49 -1.87
C ASN A 174 27.12 -9.94 -1.66
N HIS A 175 25.80 -10.15 -1.69
CA HIS A 175 25.19 -11.47 -1.63
C HIS A 175 25.10 -12.07 -3.03
N GLU A 176 25.33 -13.38 -3.18
CA GLU A 176 25.34 -14.06 -4.49
C GLU A 176 24.01 -13.92 -5.24
N VAL A 177 22.89 -13.95 -4.50
CA VAL A 177 21.53 -13.86 -5.06
C VAL A 177 20.98 -12.42 -5.07
N PHE A 178 21.34 -11.60 -4.08
CA PHE A 178 20.71 -10.29 -3.87
C PHE A 178 21.58 -9.10 -4.30
N GLY A 179 22.85 -9.35 -4.61
CA GLY A 179 23.83 -8.30 -4.85
C GLY A 179 24.01 -7.41 -3.61
N ASP A 180 23.90 -6.09 -3.81
CA ASP A 180 23.95 -5.11 -2.74
C ASP A 180 22.61 -5.08 -1.97
N VAL A 181 22.56 -5.84 -0.88
CA VAL A 181 21.37 -5.96 -0.01
C VAL A 181 20.98 -4.60 0.56
N LYS A 182 21.96 -3.77 0.93
CA LYS A 182 21.69 -2.45 1.52
C LYS A 182 20.94 -1.58 0.53
N LYS A 183 21.38 -1.54 -0.73
CA LYS A 183 20.71 -0.85 -1.82
C LYS A 183 19.34 -1.45 -2.12
N LEU A 184 19.22 -2.78 -2.17
CA LEU A 184 17.96 -3.48 -2.41
C LEU A 184 16.89 -3.04 -1.39
N VAL A 185 17.20 -3.12 -0.09
CA VAL A 185 16.24 -2.82 0.98
C VAL A 185 15.98 -1.32 1.13
N THR A 186 17.01 -0.48 1.12
CA THR A 186 16.85 0.97 1.39
C THR A 186 16.47 1.80 0.17
N GLN A 187 16.67 1.30 -1.04
CA GLN A 187 16.38 2.04 -2.27
C GLN A 187 15.35 1.32 -3.13
N GLU A 188 15.54 0.05 -3.44
CA GLU A 188 14.66 -0.63 -4.40
C GLU A 188 13.28 -0.91 -3.79
N PHE A 189 13.20 -1.58 -2.63
CA PHE A 189 11.93 -1.83 -1.94
C PHE A 189 11.24 -0.54 -1.48
N VAL A 190 12.03 0.50 -1.15
CA VAL A 190 11.47 1.83 -0.83
C VAL A 190 10.90 2.50 -2.06
N ARG A 191 11.59 2.45 -3.20
CA ARG A 191 11.09 3.01 -4.47
C ARG A 191 9.89 2.25 -5.01
N GLN A 192 9.78 0.97 -4.69
CA GLN A 192 8.59 0.17 -4.98
C GLN A 192 7.44 0.43 -4.00
N ALA A 193 7.64 1.25 -2.98
CA ALA A 193 6.69 1.56 -1.92
C ALA A 193 6.26 0.33 -1.07
N TYR A 194 7.07 -0.72 -1.03
CA TYR A 194 6.88 -1.80 -0.07
C TYR A 194 7.39 -1.43 1.32
N LEU A 195 8.46 -0.64 1.38
CA LEU A 195 9.06 -0.16 2.63
C LEU A 195 9.08 1.36 2.68
N GLU A 196 8.90 1.91 3.86
CA GLU A 196 9.28 3.28 4.17
C GLU A 196 10.57 3.26 4.99
N TYR A 197 11.53 4.09 4.61
CA TYR A 197 12.79 4.25 5.34
C TYR A 197 12.89 5.70 5.83
N VAL A 198 12.58 5.90 7.11
CA VAL A 198 12.33 7.23 7.68
C VAL A 198 13.43 7.55 8.70
N ARG A 199 13.95 8.78 8.64
CA ARG A 199 14.87 9.29 9.65
C ARG A 199 14.10 9.63 10.92
N GLN A 200 14.58 9.16 12.07
CA GLN A 200 13.99 9.51 13.34
C GLN A 200 14.25 11.00 13.67
N PRO A 201 13.22 11.74 14.14
CA PRO A 201 13.41 13.12 14.52
C PRO A 201 14.29 13.22 15.77
N ASN A 202 15.17 14.23 15.80
CA ASN A 202 15.95 14.60 16.98
C ASN A 202 16.91 13.53 17.53
N THR A 203 17.39 12.60 16.70
CA THR A 203 18.44 11.64 17.07
C THR A 203 19.82 12.13 16.61
N ASP A 204 20.79 12.16 17.54
CA ASP A 204 22.21 12.36 17.27
C ASP A 204 23.02 11.21 17.90
N PRO A 205 23.66 10.33 17.10
CA PRO A 205 23.74 10.35 15.64
C PRO A 205 22.40 10.07 14.93
N PRO A 206 22.27 10.39 13.63
CA PRO A 206 21.07 10.08 12.85
C PRO A 206 20.70 8.60 12.92
N SER A 207 19.48 8.31 13.38
CA SER A 207 18.89 6.97 13.42
C SER A 207 17.78 6.87 12.39
N PHE A 208 17.58 5.67 11.85
CA PHE A 208 16.55 5.39 10.85
C PHE A 208 15.70 4.20 11.27
N GLU A 209 14.48 4.17 10.77
CA GLU A 209 13.52 3.10 11.02
C GLU A 209 12.80 2.69 9.74
N PHE A 210 12.42 1.42 9.70
CA PHE A 210 11.63 0.84 8.63
C PHE A 210 10.17 0.67 9.05
N ARG A 211 9.27 0.93 8.10
CA ARG A 211 7.83 0.70 8.20
C ARG A 211 7.31 0.05 6.93
N TRP A 212 6.11 -0.52 6.97
CA TRP A 212 5.42 -0.94 5.75
C TRP A 212 5.05 0.29 4.92
N GLY A 213 5.35 0.23 3.63
CA GLY A 213 4.87 1.22 2.67
C GLY A 213 3.47 0.91 2.16
N SER A 214 2.93 1.85 1.39
CA SER A 214 1.57 1.78 0.84
C SER A 214 1.32 0.57 -0.04
N ARG A 215 2.32 0.11 -0.81
CA ARG A 215 2.19 -1.10 -1.64
C ARG A 215 2.11 -2.37 -0.79
N ALA A 216 2.89 -2.46 0.29
CA ALA A 216 2.80 -3.60 1.19
C ALA A 216 1.41 -3.68 1.84
N GLN A 217 0.87 -2.56 2.30
CA GLN A 217 -0.49 -2.50 2.87
C GLN A 217 -1.60 -2.85 1.87
N ALA A 218 -1.34 -2.65 0.57
CA ALA A 218 -2.28 -2.93 -0.50
C ALA A 218 -2.24 -4.37 -0.99
N GLU A 219 -1.04 -4.95 -1.11
CA GLU A 219 -0.82 -6.28 -1.70
C GLU A 219 -0.82 -7.40 -0.65
N THR A 220 -0.56 -7.09 0.64
CA THR A 220 -0.55 -8.10 1.70
C THR A 220 -1.35 -7.66 2.92
N THR A 221 -1.92 -8.64 3.61
CA THR A 221 -2.53 -8.45 4.93
C THR A 221 -1.57 -8.95 6.02
N LYS A 222 -1.84 -8.56 7.27
CA LYS A 222 -1.13 -9.11 8.44
C LYS A 222 -1.33 -10.62 8.55
N ARG A 223 -2.49 -11.12 8.10
CA ARG A 223 -2.80 -12.56 8.03
C ARG A 223 -1.90 -13.28 7.03
N ASN A 224 -1.72 -12.77 5.82
CA ASN A 224 -0.85 -13.40 4.81
C ASN A 224 0.60 -13.48 5.32
N VAL A 225 1.06 -12.44 6.01
CA VAL A 225 2.38 -12.41 6.65
C VAL A 225 2.48 -13.44 7.77
N LEU A 226 1.42 -13.61 8.54
CA LEU A 226 1.33 -14.59 9.61
C LEU A 226 1.34 -16.04 9.07
N GLU A 227 0.56 -16.32 8.03
CA GLU A 227 0.55 -17.62 7.34
C GLU A 227 1.94 -17.95 6.76
N PHE A 228 2.60 -16.99 6.10
CA PHE A 228 3.96 -17.15 5.60
C PHE A 228 4.96 -17.50 6.72
N VAL A 229 4.86 -16.82 7.87
CA VAL A 229 5.70 -17.13 9.03
C VAL A 229 5.45 -18.56 9.52
N CYS A 230 4.18 -18.98 9.65
CA CYS A 230 3.82 -20.34 10.07
C CYS A 230 4.37 -21.41 9.10
N GLN A 231 4.29 -21.17 7.79
CA GLN A 231 4.86 -22.06 6.77
C GLN A 231 6.37 -22.23 6.94
N ILE A 232 7.12 -21.14 7.18
CA ILE A 232 8.58 -21.21 7.42
C ILE A 232 8.93 -22.06 8.66
N TYR A 233 8.10 -21.99 9.70
CA TYR A 233 8.31 -22.77 10.93
C TYR A 233 7.70 -24.18 10.89
N GLY A 234 7.10 -24.59 9.76
CA GLY A 234 6.65 -25.96 9.51
C GLY A 234 5.43 -26.40 10.32
N ARG A 235 4.50 -25.48 10.63
CA ARG A 235 3.20 -25.83 11.22
C ARG A 235 2.06 -25.35 10.32
N GLU A 236 1.32 -26.31 9.77
CA GLU A 236 0.10 -26.07 9.01
C GLU A 236 -0.95 -25.37 9.90
N VAL A 237 -1.65 -24.41 9.31
CA VAL A 237 -2.74 -23.67 9.97
C VAL A 237 -4.00 -24.51 9.82
N ASP A 238 -4.15 -25.53 10.65
CA ASP A 238 -5.41 -26.25 10.78
C ASP A 238 -6.38 -25.35 11.56
N ASP A 239 -7.21 -24.63 10.80
CA ASP A 239 -8.29 -23.75 11.24
C ASP A 239 -7.87 -22.52 12.07
N VAL A 240 -8.07 -21.33 11.50
CA VAL A 240 -7.83 -20.02 12.15
C VAL A 240 -8.70 -19.81 13.40
N ASP A 241 -9.79 -20.58 13.52
CA ASP A 241 -10.70 -20.58 14.67
C ASP A 241 -10.34 -21.62 15.75
N SER A 242 -9.30 -22.43 15.52
CA SER A 242 -8.88 -23.45 16.48
C SER A 242 -8.19 -22.82 17.71
N PRO A 243 -8.50 -23.28 18.94
CA PRO A 243 -7.80 -22.85 20.16
C PRO A 243 -6.28 -23.04 20.11
N GLU A 244 -5.76 -23.85 19.18
CA GLU A 244 -4.33 -24.13 18.99
C GLU A 244 -3.58 -23.07 18.16
N TYR A 245 -4.27 -22.05 17.62
CA TYR A 245 -3.65 -20.89 16.97
C TYR A 245 -2.60 -20.20 17.86
N GLY A 246 -2.79 -20.27 19.18
CA GLY A 246 -1.87 -19.78 20.20
C GLY A 246 -0.50 -20.47 20.23
N ASN A 247 -0.39 -21.67 19.67
CA ASN A 247 0.75 -22.57 19.83
C ASN A 247 1.61 -22.70 18.57
N CYS A 248 1.25 -22.10 17.43
CA CYS A 248 1.96 -22.23 16.15
C CYS A 248 3.40 -21.69 16.16
N VAL A 249 3.78 -20.94 17.20
CA VAL A 249 5.10 -20.30 17.34
C VAL A 249 5.94 -21.00 18.41
N PRO A 250 7.27 -21.10 18.25
CA PRO A 250 8.15 -21.59 19.30
C PRO A 250 7.93 -20.85 20.63
N MET A 251 8.24 -21.50 21.76
CA MET A 251 7.97 -20.99 23.11
C MET A 251 8.52 -19.57 23.39
N GLU A 252 9.59 -19.15 22.69
CA GLU A 252 10.14 -17.79 22.78
C GLU A 252 9.27 -16.70 22.12
N LEU A 253 8.34 -17.09 21.24
CA LEU A 253 7.40 -16.22 20.52
C LEU A 253 5.97 -16.33 21.06
N THR A 254 5.68 -17.11 22.11
CA THR A 254 4.32 -17.25 22.68
C THR A 254 3.71 -15.96 23.23
N LYS A 255 4.53 -14.92 23.50
CA LYS A 255 4.04 -13.56 23.80
C LYS A 255 3.31 -12.91 22.62
N TRP A 256 3.56 -13.35 21.39
CA TRP A 256 3.03 -12.78 20.14
C TRP A 256 1.58 -13.23 19.85
N THR A 257 1.21 -14.50 20.07
CA THR A 257 -0.16 -14.96 19.75
C THR A 257 -1.21 -14.26 20.62
N SER A 258 -0.92 -14.07 21.91
CA SER A 258 -1.86 -13.39 22.82
C SER A 258 -1.97 -11.88 22.58
N GLN A 259 -0.95 -11.21 22.02
CA GLN A 259 -0.99 -9.77 21.73
C GLN A 259 -1.65 -9.46 20.37
N TYR A 260 -1.54 -10.38 19.41
CA TYR A 260 -1.98 -10.17 18.03
C TYR A 260 -3.26 -10.93 17.65
N GLN A 261 -3.73 -11.89 18.46
CA GLN A 261 -5.04 -12.53 18.28
C GLN A 261 -6.17 -11.49 18.23
N ASP A 262 -6.14 -10.47 19.08
CA ASP A 262 -7.15 -9.40 19.09
C ASP A 262 -7.02 -8.42 17.91
N VAL A 263 -5.80 -8.27 17.34
CA VAL A 263 -5.57 -7.45 16.15
C VAL A 263 -6.08 -8.16 14.89
N VAL A 264 -5.84 -9.47 14.78
CA VAL A 264 -6.39 -10.30 13.69
C VAL A 264 -7.92 -10.38 13.80
N ARG A 265 -8.46 -10.51 15.01
CA ARG A 265 -9.91 -10.50 15.25
C ARG A 265 -10.56 -9.16 14.88
N SER A 266 -9.93 -8.03 15.23
CA SER A 266 -10.49 -6.70 14.93
C SER A 266 -10.40 -6.28 13.45
N GLU A 267 -9.48 -6.84 12.66
CA GLU A 267 -9.46 -6.64 11.20
C GLU A 267 -10.49 -7.52 10.46
N MET A 268 -10.93 -8.64 11.05
CA MET A 268 -12.01 -9.48 10.51
C MET A 268 -13.39 -8.88 10.76
N GLU A 269 -13.57 -8.17 11.88
CA GLU A 269 -14.74 -7.36 12.19
C GLU A 269 -14.64 -6.02 11.44
N GLY A 270 -14.95 -6.01 10.14
CA GLY A 270 -15.07 -4.77 9.36
C GLY A 270 -15.98 -3.72 10.05
N PRO A 271 -15.93 -2.43 9.66
CA PRO A 271 -16.67 -1.37 10.34
C PRO A 271 -18.14 -1.74 10.49
N ASN A 272 -18.56 -1.91 11.75
CA ASN A 272 -19.89 -2.33 12.14
C ASN A 272 -20.88 -1.24 11.68
N VAL A 273 -21.47 -1.42 10.49
CA VAL A 273 -22.57 -0.57 10.02
C VAL A 273 -23.77 -0.95 10.87
N SER A 274 -23.95 -0.23 11.97
CA SER A 274 -25.16 -0.28 12.77
C SER A 274 -26.34 0.06 11.87
N HIS A 275 -27.07 -0.96 11.42
CA HIS A 275 -28.43 -0.80 10.94
C HIS A 275 -29.27 -0.29 12.11
N ASN A 276 -29.62 0.99 12.08
CA ASN A 276 -30.75 1.50 12.84
C ASN A 276 -32.00 0.86 12.25
N GLU A 277 -32.55 -0.12 12.95
CA GLU A 277 -33.95 -0.51 12.79
C GLU A 277 -34.81 0.61 13.39
N ASP A 278 -35.32 1.50 12.52
CA ASP A 278 -36.46 2.36 12.85
C ASP A 278 -37.71 1.48 12.94
N SER A 279 -38.13 1.20 14.17
CA SER A 279 -39.42 0.57 14.46
C SER A 279 -40.57 1.46 13.98
N SER A 280 -41.42 0.87 13.14
CA SER A 280 -42.78 1.35 12.86
C SER A 280 -43.72 1.18 14.05
#